data_AF-A0A4Q5RKP1-F1
#
_entry.id   AF-A0A4Q5RKP1-F1
#
_cell.length_a   1.000
_cell.length_b   1.000
_cell.length_c   1.000
_cell.angle_alpha   90.00
_cell.angle_beta   90.00
_cell.angle_gamma   90.00
#
_symmetry.space_group_name_H-M   'P 1'
#
loop_
_entity.id
_entity.type
_entity.pdbx_description
1 polymer ?
#
loop_
_entity_poly.entity_id
_entity_poly.type
_entity_poly.pdbx_seq_one_letter_code
_entity_poly.pdbx_strand_id
1 'polypeptide(L)'
;MAISLRFGLLTASLGSTLLLASCDSKPTTNQGAVATSAPADTTATPAAVPAAAAFGSAPDGTAVQLFTLANAHGLKATISTYGGTLTSLLVPDKNGKVSDVVLGFDNVSGYLSPAFRKSTPYFGALIGRYGNRLAKGKFTIDGHAYQVVVNNNGNSLHGGKVGFDQKIWAAKPGTSAEGPTLTLTYLSKDGEEGYPGNLRVTVVYTLTGDDALKIDYTATTDKATPVNLTNHAY
;
A
#
# COMPACT_ATOMS: atom_id res chain seq x y z
N MET A 1 13.08 -2.31 23.20
CA MET A 1 12.60 -2.48 21.80
C MET A 1 11.23 -1.83 21.75
N ALA A 2 11.14 -0.57 21.29
CA ALA A 2 9.91 0.19 21.35
C ALA A 2 9.10 -0.06 20.08
N ILE A 3 8.00 -0.81 20.21
CA ILE A 3 6.89 -0.71 19.26
C ILE A 3 6.28 0.66 19.54
N SER A 4 6.38 1.59 18.58
CA SER A 4 5.80 2.92 18.72
C SER A 4 4.28 2.82 18.52
N LEU A 5 3.55 2.42 19.56
CA LEU A 5 2.10 2.58 19.60
C LEU A 5 1.81 4.04 19.94
N ARG A 6 1.29 4.79 18.96
CA ARG A 6 0.89 6.19 19.14
C ARG A 6 -0.51 6.26 19.77
N PHE A 7 -0.61 6.36 21.10
CA PHE A 7 -1.86 6.73 21.78
C PHE A 7 -1.91 8.25 22.01
N GLY A 8 -2.88 8.93 21.41
CA GLY A 8 -3.16 10.35 21.66
C GLY A 8 -3.98 10.52 22.95
N LEU A 9 -3.46 11.29 23.89
CA LEU A 9 -4.16 11.73 25.10
C LEU A 9 -5.35 12.63 24.73
N LEU A 10 -6.54 12.32 25.25
CA LEU A 10 -7.76 13.12 25.11
C LEU A 10 -7.90 14.01 26.36
N THR A 11 -7.74 15.32 26.22
CA THR A 11 -8.14 16.29 27.26
C THR A 11 -9.55 16.79 26.94
N ALA A 12 -10.50 16.46 27.82
CA ALA A 12 -11.87 16.96 27.76
C ALA A 12 -11.95 18.35 28.41
N SER A 13 -12.52 19.33 27.71
CA SER A 13 -12.95 20.61 28.29
C SER A 13 -14.47 20.59 28.50
N LEU A 14 -14.89 20.72 29.76
CA LEU A 14 -16.27 21.09 30.11
C LEU A 14 -16.40 22.62 30.06
N GLY A 15 -17.51 23.10 29.49
CA GLY A 15 -17.91 24.50 29.53
C GLY A 15 -19.37 24.65 29.13
N SER A 16 -20.26 24.49 30.11
CA SER A 16 -21.69 24.77 29.98
C SER A 16 -21.97 26.27 30.15
N THR A 17 -22.78 26.84 29.26
CA THR A 17 -23.58 28.03 29.62
C THR A 17 -24.94 27.97 28.93
N LEU A 18 -25.97 27.91 29.77
CA LEU A 18 -27.39 27.91 29.45
C LEU A 18 -27.87 29.38 29.42
N LEU A 19 -28.57 29.81 28.39
CA LEU A 19 -29.35 31.05 28.40
C LEU A 19 -30.67 30.82 27.65
N LEU A 20 -31.76 30.87 28.43
CA LEU A 20 -33.15 30.91 27.98
C LEU A 20 -33.49 32.33 27.54
N ALA A 21 -34.15 32.49 26.40
CA ALA A 21 -34.96 33.66 26.10
C ALA A 21 -36.12 33.29 25.18
N SER A 22 -37.26 33.92 25.47
CA SER A 22 -38.62 33.52 25.18
C SER A 22 -39.12 33.90 23.78
N CYS A 23 -40.22 33.26 23.39
CA CYS A 23 -40.96 33.34 22.15
C CYS A 23 -41.46 34.74 21.76
N ASP A 24 -41.51 35.02 20.45
CA ASP A 24 -42.68 35.69 19.87
C ASP A 24 -42.90 35.27 18.41
N SER A 25 -44.16 35.02 18.05
CA SER A 25 -44.58 34.44 16.77
C SER A 25 -45.38 35.47 15.97
N LYS A 26 -45.00 35.72 14.71
CA LYS A 26 -45.94 36.21 13.68
C LYS A 26 -45.63 35.56 12.32
N PRO A 27 -46.65 35.09 11.58
CA PRO A 27 -46.45 34.47 10.28
C PRO A 27 -46.42 35.56 9.20
N THR A 28 -45.34 35.60 8.42
CA THR A 28 -45.30 36.30 7.14
C THR A 28 -45.23 35.27 6.03
N THR A 29 -46.32 35.15 5.30
CA THR A 29 -46.39 34.52 3.98
C THR A 29 -45.45 35.26 3.02
N ASN A 30 -44.51 34.55 2.43
CA ASN A 30 -43.88 35.01 1.19
C ASN A 30 -43.69 33.83 0.24
N GLN A 31 -44.42 33.88 -0.88
CA GLN A 31 -44.17 33.08 -2.07
C GLN A 31 -42.91 33.64 -2.76
N GLY A 32 -42.01 32.77 -3.24
CA GLY A 32 -40.94 33.22 -4.12
C GLY A 32 -39.81 32.21 -4.32
N ALA A 33 -39.74 31.71 -5.56
CA ALA A 33 -38.58 31.09 -6.22
C ALA A 33 -38.15 29.67 -5.79
N VAL A 34 -38.59 28.70 -6.60
CA VAL A 34 -37.87 27.43 -6.81
C VAL A 34 -36.53 27.78 -7.46
N ALA A 35 -35.47 27.81 -6.66
CA ALA A 35 -34.11 27.83 -7.18
C ALA A 35 -33.77 26.40 -7.63
N THR A 36 -33.84 26.16 -8.95
CA THR A 36 -33.20 25.00 -9.57
C THR A 36 -31.69 25.14 -9.40
N SER A 37 -31.11 24.45 -8.43
CA SER A 37 -29.67 24.27 -8.33
C SER A 37 -29.21 23.38 -9.49
N ALA A 38 -28.54 23.99 -10.47
CA ALA A 38 -27.72 23.25 -11.43
C ALA A 38 -26.67 22.43 -10.65
N PRO A 39 -26.31 21.22 -11.09
CA PRO A 39 -25.26 20.45 -10.44
C PRO A 39 -23.95 21.24 -10.56
N ALA A 40 -23.26 21.39 -9.43
CA ALA A 40 -21.91 21.92 -9.43
C ALA A 40 -21.04 20.95 -10.22
N ASP A 41 -20.63 21.39 -11.41
CA ASP A 41 -19.63 20.73 -12.23
C ASP A 41 -18.33 20.75 -11.44
N THR A 42 -18.08 19.66 -10.71
CA THR A 42 -16.90 19.51 -9.87
C THR A 42 -15.78 19.07 -10.80
N THR A 43 -15.21 20.02 -11.55
CA THR A 43 -14.00 19.79 -12.31
C THR A 43 -12.89 19.49 -11.30
N ALA A 44 -12.66 18.20 -11.05
CA ALA A 44 -11.61 17.73 -10.16
C ALA A 44 -10.25 18.25 -10.65
N THR A 45 -9.49 18.88 -9.75
CA THR A 45 -8.09 19.22 -10.01
C THR A 45 -7.35 17.96 -10.47
N PRO A 46 -6.63 18.00 -11.61
CA PRO A 46 -5.88 16.85 -12.08
C PRO A 46 -4.93 16.34 -10.99
N ALA A 47 -4.87 15.03 -10.80
CA ALA A 47 -3.93 14.41 -9.88
C ALA A 47 -2.49 14.82 -10.22
N ALA A 48 -1.68 15.09 -9.20
CA ALA A 48 -0.25 15.36 -9.39
C ALA A 48 0.55 14.06 -9.48
N VAL A 49 1.60 14.04 -10.32
CA VAL A 49 2.54 12.92 -10.38
C VAL A 49 3.32 12.88 -9.05
N PRO A 50 3.36 11.74 -8.34
CA PRO A 50 4.04 11.63 -7.06
C PRO A 50 5.56 11.76 -7.24
N ALA A 51 6.18 12.60 -6.41
CA ALA A 51 7.63 12.80 -6.41
C ALA A 51 8.35 11.71 -5.60
N ALA A 52 9.56 11.36 -6.03
CA ALA A 52 10.42 10.46 -5.28
C ALA A 52 11.04 11.18 -4.06
N ALA A 53 11.03 10.52 -2.91
CA ALA A 53 11.76 10.92 -1.70
C ALA A 53 12.75 9.83 -1.29
N ALA A 54 13.84 10.19 -0.62
CA ALA A 54 14.82 9.21 -0.13
C ALA A 54 14.27 8.43 1.07
N PHE A 55 14.47 7.11 1.10
CA PHE A 55 14.11 6.24 2.23
C PHE A 55 15.32 5.65 2.97
N GLY A 56 16.46 5.61 2.29
CA GLY A 56 17.71 5.01 2.75
C GLY A 56 18.37 4.18 1.64
N SER A 57 19.16 3.19 2.02
CA SER A 57 19.86 2.32 1.08
C SER A 57 19.70 0.84 1.46
N ALA A 58 19.67 -0.02 0.45
CA ALA A 58 19.77 -1.46 0.60
C ALA A 58 21.20 -1.87 1.02
N PRO A 59 21.41 -3.12 1.49
CA PRO A 59 22.73 -3.59 1.94
C PRO A 59 23.83 -3.50 0.87
N ASP A 60 23.47 -3.55 -0.41
CA ASP A 60 24.40 -3.40 -1.54
C ASP A 60 24.66 -1.94 -1.93
N GLY A 61 24.13 -0.98 -1.17
CA GLY A 61 24.25 0.46 -1.40
C GLY A 61 23.20 1.03 -2.35
N THR A 62 22.32 0.20 -2.95
CA THR A 62 21.28 0.67 -3.85
C THR A 62 20.33 1.62 -3.11
N ALA A 63 20.08 2.79 -3.70
CA ALA A 63 19.16 3.78 -3.12
C ALA A 63 17.72 3.25 -3.09
N VAL A 64 17.04 3.46 -1.97
CA VAL A 64 15.63 3.12 -1.77
C VAL A 64 14.82 4.41 -1.71
N GLN A 65 13.71 4.45 -2.44
CA GLN A 65 12.87 5.63 -2.57
C GLN A 65 11.47 5.38 -1.99
N LEU A 66 10.81 6.45 -1.58
CA LEU A 66 9.39 6.51 -1.27
C LEU A 66 8.66 7.32 -2.34
N PHE A 67 7.41 6.95 -2.60
CA PHE A 67 6.45 7.72 -3.38
C PHE A 67 5.15 7.82 -2.60
N THR A 68 4.64 9.03 -2.40
CA THR A 68 3.37 9.27 -1.71
C THR A 68 2.29 9.65 -2.72
N LEU A 69 1.28 8.80 -2.84
CA LEU A 69 0.04 9.09 -3.55
C LEU A 69 -0.89 9.86 -2.60
N ALA A 70 -1.56 10.90 -3.08
CA ALA A 70 -2.50 11.70 -2.30
C ALA A 70 -3.69 12.11 -3.15
N ASN A 71 -4.90 12.02 -2.58
CA ASN A 71 -6.12 12.49 -3.24
C ASN A 71 -6.66 13.77 -2.56
N ALA A 72 -7.72 14.34 -3.14
CA ALA A 72 -8.31 15.59 -2.65
C ALA A 72 -9.00 15.45 -1.28
N HIS A 73 -9.38 14.24 -0.87
CA HIS A 73 -10.06 13.97 0.40
C HIS A 73 -9.10 13.78 1.58
N GLY A 74 -7.79 13.81 1.32
CA GLY A 74 -6.76 13.71 2.35
C GLY A 74 -6.27 12.30 2.63
N LEU A 75 -6.77 11.29 1.89
CA LEU A 75 -6.19 9.95 1.88
C LEU A 75 -4.77 10.01 1.29
N LYS A 76 -3.81 9.34 1.92
CA LYS A 76 -2.44 9.24 1.41
C LYS A 76 -1.87 7.85 1.58
N ALA A 77 -1.31 7.29 0.51
CA ALA A 77 -0.60 6.02 0.54
C ALA A 77 0.88 6.25 0.19
N THR A 78 1.80 5.74 1.02
CA THR A 78 3.24 5.87 0.79
C THR A 78 3.84 4.51 0.50
N ILE A 79 4.50 4.37 -0.64
CA ILE A 79 5.02 3.11 -1.16
C ILE A 79 6.54 3.21 -1.35
N SER A 80 7.28 2.19 -0.89
CA SER A 80 8.71 2.06 -1.08
C SER A 80 9.08 1.25 -2.31
N THR A 81 10.19 1.59 -2.96
CA THR A 81 10.79 0.74 -4.01
C THR A 81 11.34 -0.57 -3.45
N TYR A 82 11.67 -0.64 -2.16
CA TYR A 82 12.05 -1.89 -1.50
C TYR A 82 10.80 -2.71 -1.16
N GLY A 83 10.72 -3.91 -1.74
CA GLY A 83 9.59 -4.81 -1.58
C GLY A 83 8.29 -4.33 -2.22
N GLY A 84 8.29 -3.19 -2.91
CA GLY A 84 7.05 -2.50 -3.30
C GLY A 84 6.14 -2.20 -2.10
N THR A 85 6.75 -1.95 -0.95
CA THR A 85 6.09 -1.99 0.36
C THR A 85 5.19 -0.79 0.59
N LEU A 86 3.93 -1.00 0.96
CA LEU A 86 3.06 0.04 1.51
C LEU A 86 3.53 0.37 2.93
N THR A 87 4.25 1.47 3.10
CA THR A 87 4.88 1.83 4.38
C THR A 87 3.96 2.67 5.28
N SER A 88 2.95 3.32 4.71
CA SER A 88 1.99 4.18 5.42
C SER A 88 0.71 4.33 4.60
N LEU A 89 -0.42 4.35 5.28
CA LEU A 89 -1.75 4.63 4.72
C LEU A 89 -2.48 5.57 5.68
N LEU A 90 -2.43 6.86 5.39
CA LEU A 90 -3.04 7.91 6.19
C LEU A 90 -4.50 8.10 5.76
N VAL A 91 -5.43 7.78 6.65
CA VAL A 91 -6.88 7.82 6.40
C VAL A 91 -7.54 8.85 7.34
N PRO A 92 -8.34 9.80 6.82
CA PRO A 92 -9.19 10.65 7.64
C PRO A 92 -10.30 9.84 8.31
N ASP A 93 -10.51 10.02 9.61
CA ASP A 93 -11.68 9.49 10.31
C ASP A 93 -12.94 10.34 10.07
N LYS A 94 -14.07 9.96 10.69
CA LYS A 94 -15.35 10.68 10.58
C LYS A 94 -15.32 12.14 11.05
N ASN A 95 -14.30 12.56 11.79
CA ASN A 95 -14.10 13.93 12.26
C ASN A 95 -13.00 14.66 11.45
N GLY A 96 -12.50 14.04 10.38
CA GLY A 96 -11.39 14.56 9.57
C GLY A 96 -10.01 14.39 10.21
N LYS A 97 -9.89 13.67 11.33
CA LYS A 97 -8.59 13.41 11.97
C LYS A 97 -7.89 12.29 11.20
N VAL A 98 -6.71 12.60 10.68
CA VAL A 98 -5.90 11.65 9.91
C VAL A 98 -5.11 10.72 10.83
N SER A 99 -5.15 9.42 10.57
CA SER A 99 -4.35 8.40 11.26
C SER A 99 -3.71 7.44 10.26
N ASP A 100 -2.51 6.95 10.58
CA ASP A 100 -1.91 5.83 9.83
C ASP A 100 -2.57 4.53 10.27
N VAL A 101 -3.11 3.77 9.31
CA VAL A 101 -3.87 2.56 9.58
C VAL A 101 -3.12 1.29 9.19
N VAL A 102 -1.86 1.39 8.77
CA VAL A 102 -1.01 0.22 8.49
C VAL A 102 0.21 0.15 9.40
N LEU A 103 0.68 -1.07 9.68
CA LEU A 103 1.95 -1.29 10.38
C LEU A 103 3.14 -1.09 9.42
N GLY A 104 4.18 -0.39 9.90
CA GLY A 104 5.38 -0.13 9.11
C GLY A 104 6.52 0.50 9.92
N PHE A 105 7.55 0.96 9.21
CA PHE A 105 8.69 1.69 9.77
C PHE A 105 8.94 3.01 9.02
N ASP A 106 9.45 4.00 9.76
CA ASP A 106 9.80 5.32 9.22
C ASP A 106 11.07 5.30 8.34
N ASN A 107 11.84 4.20 8.34
CA ASN A 107 13.09 4.07 7.59
C ASN A 107 13.31 2.64 7.08
N VAL A 108 13.99 2.49 5.94
CA VAL A 108 14.29 1.19 5.32
C VAL A 108 15.06 0.25 6.27
N SER A 109 15.89 0.79 7.16
CA SER A 109 16.63 0.02 8.15
C SER A 109 15.74 -0.83 9.06
N GLY A 110 14.49 -0.41 9.32
CA GLY A 110 13.52 -1.22 10.08
C GLY A 110 13.18 -2.53 9.35
N TYR A 111 12.89 -2.44 8.05
CA TYR A 111 12.62 -3.57 7.16
C TYR A 111 13.85 -4.45 6.89
N LEU A 112 15.05 -3.88 6.99
CA LEU A 112 16.32 -4.60 6.85
C LEU A 112 16.84 -5.21 8.15
N SER A 113 16.25 -4.85 9.30
CA SER A 113 16.78 -5.23 10.59
C SER A 113 16.79 -6.76 10.77
N PRO A 114 17.83 -7.34 11.39
CA PRO A 114 17.88 -8.78 11.62
C PRO A 114 16.67 -9.31 12.41
N ALA A 115 16.14 -8.51 13.34
CA ALA A 115 14.96 -8.87 14.12
C ALA A 115 13.71 -9.01 13.23
N PHE A 116 13.46 -8.04 12.35
CA PHE A 116 12.35 -8.08 11.39
C PHE A 116 12.52 -9.21 10.38
N ARG A 117 13.73 -9.36 9.82
CA ARG A 117 14.03 -10.43 8.86
C ARG A 117 13.93 -11.83 9.47
N LYS A 118 14.14 -11.98 10.78
CA LYS A 118 13.99 -13.26 11.50
C LYS A 118 12.53 -13.59 11.81
N SER A 119 11.71 -12.61 12.18
CA SER A 119 10.29 -12.85 12.47
C SER A 119 9.43 -12.92 11.21
N THR A 120 9.94 -12.45 10.07
CA THR A 120 9.28 -12.47 8.75
C THR A 120 7.81 -12.07 8.83
N PRO A 121 7.46 -10.86 9.32
CA PRO A 121 6.07 -10.44 9.41
C PRO A 121 5.58 -9.78 8.10
N TYR A 122 6.49 -9.47 7.16
CA TYR A 122 6.17 -8.98 5.81
C TYR A 122 5.32 -7.71 5.70
N PHE A 123 5.36 -6.83 6.72
CA PHE A 123 4.55 -5.62 6.78
C PHE A 123 4.48 -4.85 5.45
N GLY A 124 3.28 -4.77 4.87
CA GLY A 124 2.97 -3.96 3.69
C GLY A 124 3.61 -4.42 2.38
N ALA A 125 4.42 -5.49 2.38
CA ALA A 125 5.26 -5.85 1.25
C ALA A 125 4.48 -6.55 0.12
N LEU A 126 4.99 -6.44 -1.11
CA LEU A 126 4.57 -7.30 -2.21
C LEU A 126 5.18 -8.69 -2.04
N ILE A 127 4.32 -9.69 -2.12
CA ILE A 127 4.67 -11.10 -1.93
C ILE A 127 4.70 -11.81 -3.29
N GLY A 128 5.76 -12.58 -3.51
CA GLY A 128 5.90 -13.45 -4.68
C GLY A 128 7.27 -14.12 -4.73
N ARG A 129 7.51 -15.07 -5.62
CA ARG A 129 6.66 -15.47 -6.76
C ARG A 129 5.36 -16.20 -6.38
N TYR A 130 5.34 -16.87 -5.23
CA TYR A 130 4.17 -17.58 -4.71
C TYR A 130 3.88 -17.18 -3.27
N GLY A 131 2.72 -16.55 -3.06
CA GLY A 131 2.19 -16.20 -1.75
C GLY A 131 1.72 -17.42 -0.97
N ASN A 132 1.95 -17.40 0.34
CA ASN A 132 1.69 -18.49 1.27
C ASN A 132 2.63 -19.69 1.05
N ARG A 133 2.20 -20.89 1.46
CA ARG A 133 3.06 -22.07 1.59
C ARG A 133 2.97 -23.02 0.40
N LEU A 134 4.13 -23.53 -0.01
CA LEU A 134 4.24 -24.73 -0.84
C LEU A 134 4.78 -25.87 0.02
N ALA A 135 4.00 -26.96 0.10
CA ALA A 135 4.33 -28.12 0.90
C ALA A 135 5.68 -28.70 0.48
N LYS A 136 6.62 -28.81 1.43
CA LYS A 136 7.99 -29.29 1.17
C LYS A 136 8.78 -28.48 0.14
N GLY A 137 8.27 -27.31 -0.28
CA GLY A 137 8.81 -26.54 -1.39
C GLY A 137 8.81 -27.30 -2.72
N LYS A 138 7.89 -28.26 -2.91
CA LYS A 138 7.85 -29.12 -4.09
C LYS A 138 6.59 -28.88 -4.89
N PHE A 139 6.73 -28.90 -6.20
CA PHE A 139 5.61 -28.95 -7.15
C PHE A 139 6.06 -29.59 -8.45
N THR A 140 5.10 -29.93 -9.30
CA THR A 140 5.34 -30.54 -10.61
C THR A 140 4.59 -29.75 -11.67
N ILE A 141 5.25 -29.50 -12.79
CA ILE A 141 4.65 -28.91 -14.00
C ILE A 141 4.99 -29.84 -15.15
N ASP A 142 3.97 -30.31 -15.89
CA ASP A 142 4.16 -31.18 -17.05
C ASP A 142 5.09 -32.37 -16.79
N GLY A 143 4.90 -33.02 -15.64
CA GLY A 143 5.71 -34.17 -15.19
C GLY A 143 7.11 -33.85 -14.67
N HIS A 144 7.57 -32.60 -14.79
CA HIS A 144 8.88 -32.16 -14.28
C HIS A 144 8.77 -31.70 -12.83
N ALA A 145 9.57 -32.30 -11.95
CA ALA A 145 9.61 -31.95 -10.53
C ALA A 145 10.53 -30.75 -10.28
N TYR A 146 10.03 -29.78 -9.50
CA TYR A 146 10.77 -28.60 -9.07
C TYR A 146 10.90 -28.56 -7.55
N GLN A 147 12.03 -28.03 -7.08
CA GLN A 147 12.30 -27.78 -5.67
C GLN A 147 12.62 -26.30 -5.48
N VAL A 148 11.77 -25.58 -4.78
CA VAL A 148 12.02 -24.20 -4.34
C VAL A 148 12.61 -24.19 -2.93
N VAL A 149 13.17 -23.04 -2.57
CA VAL A 149 13.79 -22.83 -1.27
C VAL A 149 12.79 -23.10 -0.13
N VAL A 150 13.20 -23.97 0.79
CA VAL A 150 12.46 -24.28 2.02
C VAL A 150 12.95 -23.36 3.13
N ASN A 151 12.13 -22.37 3.49
CA ASN A 151 12.42 -21.32 4.46
C ASN A 151 11.49 -21.32 5.68
N ASN A 152 10.50 -22.21 5.73
CA ASN A 152 9.50 -22.23 6.79
C ASN A 152 9.14 -23.64 7.24
N ASN A 153 9.83 -24.15 8.28
CA ASN A 153 9.49 -25.41 8.96
C ASN A 153 9.27 -26.59 8.01
N GLY A 154 10.19 -26.79 7.08
CA GLY A 154 10.10 -27.85 6.08
C GLY A 154 9.22 -27.51 4.88
N ASN A 155 8.64 -26.30 4.77
CA ASN A 155 7.91 -25.80 3.61
C ASN A 155 8.61 -24.58 2.99
N SER A 156 8.22 -24.21 1.77
CA SER A 156 8.49 -22.89 1.21
C SER A 156 7.36 -21.93 1.58
N LEU A 157 7.67 -20.68 1.89
CA LEU A 157 6.73 -19.64 2.30
C LEU A 157 7.07 -18.34 1.58
N HIS A 158 6.04 -17.68 1.02
CA HIS A 158 6.10 -16.31 0.49
C HIS A 158 7.24 -16.08 -0.52
N GLY A 159 7.42 -17.04 -1.43
CA GLY A 159 8.39 -16.95 -2.50
C GLY A 159 9.83 -17.32 -2.14
N GLY A 160 10.14 -17.66 -0.89
CA GLY A 160 11.44 -18.20 -0.48
C GLY A 160 12.24 -17.29 0.44
N LYS A 161 13.56 -17.44 0.46
CA LYS A 161 14.46 -16.75 1.41
C LYS A 161 14.57 -15.26 1.08
N VAL A 162 14.79 -14.92 -0.18
CA VAL A 162 14.84 -13.56 -0.71
C VAL A 162 13.71 -13.40 -1.74
N GLY A 163 12.47 -13.40 -1.24
CA GLY A 163 11.27 -13.19 -2.04
C GLY A 163 11.12 -11.75 -2.54
N PHE A 164 10.00 -11.48 -3.20
CA PHE A 164 9.70 -10.16 -3.79
C PHE A 164 9.65 -9.03 -2.76
N ASP A 165 9.39 -9.36 -1.49
CA ASP A 165 9.37 -8.47 -0.33
C ASP A 165 10.73 -7.80 -0.06
N GLN A 166 11.81 -8.36 -0.60
CA GLN A 166 13.18 -7.91 -0.38
C GLN A 166 13.87 -7.38 -1.63
N LYS A 167 13.14 -7.30 -2.75
CA LYS A 167 13.71 -6.83 -4.02
C LYS A 167 13.55 -5.32 -4.14
N ILE A 168 14.48 -4.69 -4.85
CA ILE A 168 14.30 -3.31 -5.31
C ILE A 168 13.53 -3.37 -6.62
N TRP A 169 12.35 -2.74 -6.63
CA TRP A 169 11.49 -2.61 -7.80
C TRP A 169 11.85 -1.33 -8.57
N ALA A 170 11.84 -1.41 -9.89
CA ALA A 170 11.98 -0.23 -10.73
C ALA A 170 10.65 0.54 -10.72
N ALA A 171 10.71 1.82 -10.34
CA ALA A 171 9.53 2.65 -10.14
C ALA A 171 9.33 3.65 -11.28
N LYS A 172 8.07 3.83 -11.68
CA LYS A 172 7.60 4.87 -12.59
C LYS A 172 6.38 5.55 -11.98
N PRO A 173 6.53 6.75 -11.38
CA PRO A 173 5.39 7.53 -10.92
C PRO A 173 4.58 8.06 -12.11
N GLY A 174 3.28 8.28 -11.91
CA GLY A 174 2.40 8.80 -12.96
C GLY A 174 1.03 9.20 -12.43
N THR A 175 0.08 9.32 -13.35
CA THR A 175 -1.34 9.55 -13.09
C THR A 175 -2.17 8.69 -14.03
N SER A 176 -3.42 8.45 -13.66
CA SER A 176 -4.46 7.89 -14.52
C SER A 176 -5.72 8.77 -14.43
N ALA A 177 -6.78 8.39 -15.13
CA ALA A 177 -8.08 9.04 -14.97
C ALA A 177 -8.67 8.84 -13.56
N GLU A 178 -8.25 7.81 -12.83
CA GLU A 178 -8.73 7.50 -11.48
C GLU A 178 -7.97 8.28 -10.39
N GLY A 179 -6.71 8.65 -10.63
CA GLY A 179 -5.89 9.41 -9.67
C GLY A 179 -4.37 9.25 -9.85
N PRO A 180 -3.55 9.64 -8.86
CA PRO A 180 -2.10 9.43 -8.92
C PRO A 180 -1.75 7.94 -8.88
N THR A 181 -0.70 7.55 -9.61
CA THR A 181 -0.27 6.15 -9.72
C THR A 181 1.22 5.97 -9.45
N LEU A 182 1.57 4.76 -9.02
CA LEU A 182 2.93 4.26 -8.99
C LEU A 182 3.00 2.90 -9.67
N THR A 183 3.71 2.81 -10.78
CA THR A 183 4.01 1.54 -11.44
C THR A 183 5.34 1.00 -10.93
N LEU A 184 5.35 -0.21 -10.40
CA LEU A 184 6.52 -0.95 -9.99
C LEU A 184 6.75 -2.13 -10.93
N THR A 185 7.99 -2.34 -11.36
CA THR A 185 8.35 -3.48 -12.22
C THR A 185 9.54 -4.26 -11.65
N TYR A 186 9.47 -5.58 -11.77
CA TYR A 186 10.54 -6.49 -11.38
C TYR A 186 10.64 -7.65 -12.36
N LEU A 187 11.88 -8.04 -12.70
CA LEU A 187 12.16 -9.23 -13.49
C LEU A 187 12.76 -10.30 -12.57
N SER A 188 11.95 -11.27 -12.20
CA SER A 188 12.39 -12.47 -11.50
C SER A 188 12.97 -13.43 -12.54
N LYS A 189 14.30 -13.63 -12.52
CA LYS A 189 14.98 -14.47 -13.51
C LYS A 189 14.63 -15.96 -13.36
N ASP A 190 14.78 -16.72 -14.44
CA ASP A 190 14.70 -18.19 -14.41
C ASP A 190 15.60 -18.75 -13.31
N GLY A 191 15.04 -19.65 -12.49
CA GLY A 191 15.72 -20.26 -11.35
C GLY A 191 15.76 -19.40 -10.07
N GLU A 192 15.25 -18.17 -10.07
CA GLU A 192 15.19 -17.35 -8.85
C GLU A 192 14.36 -18.07 -7.77
N GLU A 193 14.96 -18.27 -6.58
CA GLU A 193 14.38 -19.05 -5.47
C GLU A 193 13.96 -20.49 -5.84
N GLY A 194 14.44 -21.00 -6.98
CA GLY A 194 14.13 -22.31 -7.54
C GLY A 194 12.91 -22.37 -8.47
N TYR A 195 12.29 -21.23 -8.78
CA TYR A 195 11.13 -21.19 -9.70
C TYR A 195 11.58 -21.15 -11.17
N PRO A 196 10.97 -21.95 -12.07
CA PRO A 196 11.30 -21.93 -13.49
C PRO A 196 10.73 -20.68 -14.19
N GLY A 197 11.36 -20.25 -15.27
CA GLY A 197 10.92 -19.18 -16.15
C GLY A 197 11.31 -17.79 -15.65
N ASN A 198 11.71 -16.92 -16.58
CA ASN A 198 11.73 -15.50 -16.33
C ASN A 198 10.29 -15.04 -16.13
N LEU A 199 10.02 -14.31 -15.04
CA LEU A 199 8.73 -13.71 -14.76
C LEU A 199 8.91 -12.20 -14.67
N ARG A 200 8.34 -11.48 -15.64
CA ARG A 200 8.21 -10.03 -15.57
C ARG A 200 6.92 -9.71 -14.83
N VAL A 201 7.02 -8.99 -13.72
CA VAL A 201 5.89 -8.56 -12.91
C VAL A 201 5.79 -7.04 -12.96
N THR A 202 4.57 -6.57 -13.13
CA THR A 202 4.19 -5.16 -13.02
C THR A 202 3.11 -5.06 -11.96
N VAL A 203 3.31 -4.16 -10.99
CA VAL A 203 2.31 -3.84 -9.96
C VAL A 203 2.01 -2.35 -10.03
N VAL A 204 0.74 -2.00 -10.14
CA VAL A 204 0.31 -0.60 -10.19
C VAL A 204 -0.50 -0.27 -8.94
N TYR A 205 0.03 0.63 -8.13
CA TYR A 205 -0.73 1.28 -7.07
C TYR A 205 -1.46 2.49 -7.66
N THR A 206 -2.75 2.60 -7.42
CA THR A 206 -3.57 3.76 -7.77
C THR A 206 -4.31 4.23 -6.54
N LEU A 207 -4.20 5.51 -6.20
CA LEU A 207 -5.05 6.12 -5.19
C LEU A 207 -6.18 6.84 -5.89
N THR A 208 -7.40 6.37 -5.71
CA THR A 208 -8.54 6.87 -6.48
C THR A 208 -9.16 8.12 -5.85
N GLY A 209 -9.96 8.84 -6.63
CA GLY A 209 -10.76 9.98 -6.14
C GLY A 209 -11.87 9.60 -5.17
N ASP A 210 -12.31 8.34 -5.13
CA ASP A 210 -13.35 7.80 -4.25
C ASP A 210 -12.79 7.04 -3.04
N ASP A 211 -11.59 7.40 -2.59
CA ASP A 211 -10.93 6.89 -1.39
C ASP A 211 -10.59 5.39 -1.40
N ALA A 212 -10.28 4.83 -2.58
CA ALA A 212 -9.73 3.48 -2.70
C ALA A 212 -8.21 3.50 -2.96
N LEU A 213 -7.51 2.54 -2.34
CA LEU A 213 -6.17 2.15 -2.76
C LEU A 213 -6.28 0.87 -3.57
N LYS A 214 -6.12 0.99 -4.89
CA LYS A 214 -6.17 -0.13 -5.83
C LYS A 214 -4.76 -0.66 -6.11
N ILE A 215 -4.61 -1.98 -6.16
CA ILE A 215 -3.35 -2.66 -6.46
C ILE A 215 -3.59 -3.66 -7.58
N ASP A 216 -3.16 -3.32 -8.80
CA ASP A 216 -3.29 -4.18 -9.97
C ASP A 216 -2.00 -4.97 -10.20
N TYR A 217 -2.13 -6.28 -10.44
CA TYR A 217 -1.00 -7.19 -10.68
C TYR A 217 -1.06 -7.74 -12.10
N THR A 218 0.03 -7.57 -12.85
CA THR A 218 0.21 -8.19 -14.17
C THR A 218 1.52 -8.95 -14.19
N ALA A 219 1.50 -10.18 -14.69
CA ALA A 219 2.70 -10.99 -14.83
C ALA A 219 2.73 -11.73 -16.17
N THR A 220 3.91 -11.79 -16.78
CA THR A 220 4.17 -12.56 -18.01
C THR A 220 5.41 -13.41 -17.83
N THR A 221 5.39 -14.64 -18.34
CA THR A 221 6.52 -15.58 -18.22
C THR A 221 6.87 -16.24 -19.54
N ASP A 222 8.11 -16.70 -19.67
CA ASP A 222 8.62 -17.45 -20.81
C ASP A 222 8.64 -18.98 -20.61
N LYS A 223 8.32 -19.46 -19.40
CA LYS A 223 8.11 -20.88 -19.09
C LYS A 223 6.96 -21.03 -18.09
N ALA A 224 6.23 -22.15 -18.16
CA ALA A 224 5.19 -22.45 -17.18
C ALA A 224 5.76 -22.42 -15.75
N THR A 225 5.10 -21.67 -14.85
CA THR A 225 5.56 -21.41 -13.49
C THR A 225 4.37 -21.08 -12.59
N PRO A 226 4.35 -21.44 -11.30
CA PRO A 226 3.29 -21.02 -10.41
C PRO A 226 3.46 -19.54 -10.07
N VAL A 227 2.37 -18.79 -10.08
CA VAL A 227 2.34 -17.37 -9.71
C VAL A 227 1.16 -17.13 -8.80
N ASN A 228 1.42 -16.57 -7.62
CA ASN A 228 0.40 -16.14 -6.67
C ASN A 228 0.92 -14.89 -5.97
N LEU A 229 0.40 -13.72 -6.34
CA LEU A 229 0.91 -12.42 -5.88
C LEU A 229 -0.11 -11.77 -4.93
N THR A 230 0.39 -11.08 -3.90
CA THR A 230 -0.45 -10.33 -2.95
C THR A 230 0.32 -9.17 -2.34
N ASN A 231 -0.37 -8.28 -1.66
CA ASN A 231 0.19 -7.34 -0.69
C ASN A 231 -0.05 -7.90 0.72
N HIS A 232 0.80 -7.56 1.68
CA HIS A 232 0.77 -8.11 3.04
C HIS A 232 0.72 -7.00 4.12
N ALA A 233 -0.07 -5.95 3.86
CA ALA A 233 -0.40 -4.91 4.82
C ALA A 233 -1.21 -5.47 6.02
N TYR A 234 -1.00 -4.85 7.18
CA TYR A 234 -1.65 -5.16 8.46
C TYR A 234 -2.17 -3.89 9.07
#